data_AF-A0A8T1SPX7-F1
#
_entry.id   AF-A0A8T1SPX7-F1
#
_cell.length_a   1.000
_cell.length_b   1.000
_cell.length_c   1.000
_cell.angle_alpha   90.00
_cell.angle_beta   90.00
_cell.angle_gamma   90.00
#
_symmetry.space_group_name_H-M   'P 1'
#
loop_
_entity.id
_entity.type
_entity.pdbx_description
1 polymer ?
#
loop_
_entity_poly.entity_id
_entity_poly.type
_entity_poly.pdbx_seq_one_letter_code
_entity_poly.pdbx_strand_id
1 'polypeptide(L)'
;GARPLSHAAAGDGSAPGGGGEGGRGSRESVERLVRAHPVVVFMKGNPAQPLCGFSNAVVQILRLHGVQDYQAYDVLQDPDLRQGIKNYSNWPTIPQVYLNGEFLGGCDILLQMHQNGDLVEELKKLGIRSALLDAEKDQDKK
;
A
#
# COMPACT_ATOMS: atom_id res chain seq x y z
N GLY A 1 -9.15 29.21 55.57
CA GLY A 1 -8.10 28.20 55.80
C GLY A 1 -8.35 27.03 54.88
N ALA A 2 -7.46 26.85 53.89
CA ALA A 2 -7.54 25.78 52.91
C ALA A 2 -7.17 24.42 53.53
N ARG A 3 -7.92 23.36 53.21
CA ARG A 3 -7.47 21.96 53.33
C ARG A 3 -7.98 21.16 52.11
N PRO A 4 -7.18 20.23 51.58
CA PRO A 4 -7.29 19.75 50.21
C PRO A 4 -8.27 18.58 50.08
N LEU A 5 -8.93 18.51 48.92
CA LEU A 5 -9.70 17.36 48.49
C LEU A 5 -8.76 16.23 48.07
N SER A 6 -9.06 15.08 48.62
CA SER A 6 -8.39 13.80 48.50
C SER A 6 -8.64 13.11 47.16
N HIS A 7 -7.58 12.42 46.72
CA HIS A 7 -7.54 11.21 45.90
C HIS A 7 -8.02 11.29 44.44
N ALA A 8 -7.01 11.39 43.58
CA ALA A 8 -7.00 10.91 42.21
C ALA A 8 -7.35 9.41 42.15
N ALA A 9 -8.20 9.05 41.19
CA ALA A 9 -8.27 7.73 40.60
C ALA A 9 -8.32 7.93 39.08
N ALA A 10 -7.14 8.14 38.49
CA ALA A 10 -6.96 8.03 37.06
C ALA A 10 -6.85 6.54 36.73
N GLY A 11 -7.64 6.11 35.75
CA GLY A 11 -7.75 4.71 35.35
C GLY A 11 -6.41 4.10 34.97
N ASP A 12 -6.27 2.83 35.33
CA ASP A 12 -5.29 1.91 34.77
C ASP A 12 -5.60 1.73 33.27
N GLY A 13 -5.14 2.70 32.48
CA GLY A 13 -4.96 2.53 31.06
C GLY A 13 -3.78 1.59 30.87
N SER A 14 -4.05 0.29 30.95
CA SER A 14 -3.18 -0.76 30.46
C SER A 14 -2.89 -0.51 28.97
N ALA A 15 -1.88 0.32 28.70
CA ALA A 15 -1.19 0.35 27.44
C ALA A 15 -0.42 -0.97 27.34
N PRO A 16 -0.53 -1.76 26.26
CA PRO A 16 0.50 -2.72 25.97
C PRO A 16 1.71 -1.92 25.51
N GLY A 17 2.60 -1.64 26.47
CA GLY A 17 4.01 -1.50 26.19
C GLY A 17 4.51 -2.79 25.53
N GLY A 18 5.29 -2.62 24.47
CA GLY A 18 5.83 -3.74 23.70
C GLY A 18 6.79 -3.23 22.64
N GLY A 19 7.86 -2.59 23.07
CA GLY A 19 9.07 -2.48 22.27
C GLY A 19 9.60 -3.90 22.01
N GLY A 20 9.18 -4.47 20.90
CA GLY A 20 9.83 -5.64 20.31
C GLY A 20 10.61 -5.16 19.11
N GLU A 21 11.88 -5.55 19.03
CA GLU A 21 12.66 -5.61 17.79
C GLU A 21 12.02 -6.62 16.81
N GLY A 22 10.76 -6.37 16.44
CA GLY A 22 10.09 -7.06 15.34
C GLY A 22 10.58 -6.40 14.07
N GLY A 23 11.55 -7.01 13.40
CA GLY A 23 11.97 -6.58 12.08
C GLY A 23 10.77 -6.36 11.17
N ARG A 24 10.87 -5.42 10.21
CA ARG A 24 9.77 -5.07 9.29
C ARG A 24 9.25 -6.25 8.44
N GLY A 25 9.86 -7.43 8.56
CA GLY A 25 9.40 -8.70 7.99
C GLY A 25 8.36 -9.48 8.80
N SER A 26 8.00 -9.09 10.03
CA SER A 26 6.95 -9.81 10.78
C SER A 26 5.57 -9.65 10.12
N ARG A 27 4.68 -10.64 10.30
CA ARG A 27 3.34 -10.62 9.71
C ARG A 27 2.55 -9.39 10.16
N GLU A 28 2.60 -9.04 11.44
CA GLU A 28 1.92 -7.87 11.99
C GLU A 28 2.52 -6.57 11.46
N SER A 29 3.83 -6.54 11.23
CA SER A 29 4.51 -5.39 10.63
C SER A 29 4.07 -5.17 9.19
N VAL A 30 4.06 -6.23 8.38
CA VAL A 30 3.57 -6.15 7.00
C VAL A 30 2.09 -5.75 6.97
N GLU A 31 1.25 -6.31 7.84
CA GLU A 31 -0.17 -5.94 7.94
C GLU A 31 -0.37 -4.45 8.23
N ARG A 32 0.45 -3.86 9.11
CA ARG A 32 0.44 -2.41 9.34
C ARG A 32 0.85 -1.63 8.10
N LEU A 33 1.87 -2.09 7.36
CA LEU A 33 2.36 -1.40 6.17
C LEU A 33 1.34 -1.42 5.03
N VAL A 34 0.66 -2.54 4.79
CA VAL A 34 -0.35 -2.65 3.71
C VAL A 34 -1.61 -1.83 4.01
N ARG A 35 -1.89 -1.56 5.29
CA ARG A 35 -3.02 -0.73 5.74
C ARG A 35 -2.65 0.74 5.97
N ALA A 36 -1.37 1.10 5.82
CA ALA A 36 -0.91 2.46 6.06
C ALA A 36 -1.48 3.48 5.05
N HIS A 37 -1.89 3.01 3.87
CA HIS A 37 -2.43 3.84 2.80
C HIS A 37 -3.46 3.06 1.96
N PRO A 38 -4.47 3.71 1.34
CA PRO A 38 -5.41 3.04 0.43
C PRO A 38 -4.75 2.35 -0.76
N VAL A 39 -3.61 2.87 -1.22
CA VAL A 39 -2.79 2.29 -2.27
C VAL A 39 -1.37 2.11 -1.75
N VAL A 40 -0.90 0.88 -1.68
CA VAL A 40 0.44 0.52 -1.20
C VAL A 40 1.15 -0.33 -2.26
N VAL A 41 2.42 -0.02 -2.51
CA VAL A 41 3.26 -0.73 -3.47
C VAL A 41 4.57 -1.17 -2.83
N PHE A 42 4.87 -2.46 -2.89
CA PHE A 42 6.19 -2.99 -2.57
C PHE A 42 6.96 -3.17 -3.88
N MET A 43 8.07 -2.45 -4.03
CA MET A 43 8.82 -2.38 -5.29
C MET A 43 10.33 -2.42 -5.05
N LYS A 44 11.09 -2.57 -6.13
CA LYS A 44 12.55 -2.47 -6.11
C LYS A 44 12.95 -1.05 -6.51
N GLY A 45 13.57 -0.31 -5.60
CA GLY A 45 13.77 1.13 -5.71
C GLY A 45 12.55 1.91 -5.24
N ASN A 46 12.37 3.12 -5.75
CA ASN A 46 11.27 4.01 -5.36
C ASN A 46 10.55 4.59 -6.60
N PRO A 47 9.40 5.26 -6.46
CA PRO A 47 8.66 5.84 -7.59
C PRO A 47 9.44 6.80 -8.48
N ALA A 48 10.41 7.53 -7.93
CA ALA A 48 11.26 8.46 -8.67
C ALA A 48 12.44 7.74 -9.37
N GLN A 49 12.93 6.65 -8.76
CA GLN A 49 14.07 5.86 -9.23
C GLN A 49 13.76 4.36 -9.10
N PRO A 50 12.93 3.80 -9.99
CA PRO A 50 12.67 2.37 -10.01
C PRO A 50 13.92 1.62 -10.50
N LEU A 51 14.30 0.56 -9.78
CA LEU A 51 15.53 -0.22 -10.04
C LEU A 51 15.25 -1.54 -10.78
N CYS A 52 14.01 -1.75 -11.23
CA CYS A 52 13.59 -2.94 -11.96
C CYS A 52 12.49 -2.59 -12.96
N GLY A 53 12.54 -3.16 -14.17
CA GLY A 53 11.55 -2.90 -15.24
C GLY A 53 10.11 -3.17 -14.81
N PHE A 54 9.86 -4.25 -14.08
CA PHE A 54 8.53 -4.56 -13.54
C PHE A 54 8.06 -3.54 -12.51
N SER A 55 8.96 -3.06 -11.65
CA SER A 55 8.65 -1.99 -10.69
C SER A 55 8.36 -0.67 -11.40
N ASN A 56 9.11 -0.35 -12.46
CA ASN A 56 8.81 0.83 -13.29
C ASN A 56 7.43 0.71 -13.96
N ALA A 57 7.09 -0.46 -14.51
CA ALA A 57 5.79 -0.68 -15.14
C ALA A 57 4.62 -0.41 -14.19
N VAL A 58 4.68 -0.89 -12.94
CA VAL A 58 3.68 -0.58 -11.91
C VAL A 58 3.56 0.93 -11.66
N VAL A 59 4.68 1.63 -11.51
CA VAL A 59 4.70 3.09 -11.31
C VAL A 59 4.10 3.83 -12.51
N GLN A 60 4.40 3.40 -13.74
CA GLN A 60 3.85 4.02 -14.95
C GLN A 60 2.33 3.80 -15.05
N ILE A 61 1.84 2.59 -14.77
CA ILE A 61 0.40 2.29 -14.77
C ILE A 61 -0.33 3.19 -13.78
N LEU A 62 0.13 3.26 -12.52
CA LEU A 62 -0.48 4.13 -11.51
C LEU A 62 -0.47 5.60 -11.94
N ARG A 63 0.62 6.07 -12.54
CA ARG A 63 0.74 7.42 -13.10
C ARG A 63 -0.25 7.68 -14.22
N LEU A 64 -0.46 6.73 -15.15
CA LEU A 64 -1.45 6.84 -16.23
C LEU A 64 -2.88 6.96 -15.69
N HIS A 65 -3.19 6.25 -14.62
CA HIS A 65 -4.45 6.37 -13.90
C HIS A 65 -4.56 7.65 -13.06
N GLY A 66 -3.52 8.49 -13.00
CA GLY A 66 -3.52 9.71 -12.19
C GLY A 66 -3.35 9.47 -10.69
N VAL A 67 -2.96 8.25 -10.27
CA VAL A 67 -2.72 7.90 -8.87
C VAL A 67 -1.36 8.44 -8.45
N GLN A 68 -1.36 9.62 -7.84
CA GLN A 68 -0.15 10.27 -7.32
C GLN A 68 0.04 10.03 -5.82
N ASP A 69 -1.06 9.85 -5.09
CA ASP A 69 -1.06 9.60 -3.66
C ASP A 69 -1.07 8.09 -3.41
N TYR A 70 0.11 7.53 -3.17
CA TYR A 70 0.29 6.14 -2.77
C TYR A 70 1.58 5.96 -1.97
N GLN A 71 1.59 4.96 -1.10
CA GLN A 71 2.78 4.63 -0.33
C GLN A 71 3.59 3.57 -1.05
N ALA A 72 4.86 3.86 -1.34
CA ALA A 72 5.80 2.90 -1.88
C ALA A 72 6.82 2.48 -0.82
N TYR A 73 7.18 1.19 -0.80
CA TYR A 73 8.22 0.63 0.05
C TYR A 73 9.28 -0.06 -0.81
N ASP A 74 10.54 0.36 -0.65
CA ASP A 74 11.69 -0.25 -1.33
C ASP A 74 12.15 -1.51 -0.59
N VAL A 75 11.89 -2.67 -1.17
CA VAL A 75 12.28 -3.96 -0.58
C VAL A 75 13.77 -4.26 -0.72
N LEU A 76 14.54 -3.44 -1.44
CA LEU A 76 16.00 -3.60 -1.53
C LEU A 76 16.73 -3.06 -0.31
N GLN A 77 16.12 -2.09 0.40
CA GLN A 77 16.70 -1.50 1.61
C GLN A 77 16.50 -2.37 2.85
N ASP A 78 15.56 -3.32 2.79
CA ASP A 78 15.14 -4.11 3.95
C ASP A 78 14.89 -5.58 3.55
N PRO A 79 15.88 -6.46 3.79
CA PRO A 79 15.77 -7.89 3.48
C PRO A 79 14.64 -8.60 4.24
N ASP A 80 14.36 -8.18 5.47
CA ASP A 80 13.29 -8.73 6.29
C ASP A 80 11.93 -8.38 5.68
N LEU A 81 11.73 -7.12 5.30
CA LEU A 81 10.52 -6.70 4.58
C LEU A 81 10.34 -7.48 3.28
N ARG A 82 11.43 -7.67 2.52
CA ARG A 82 11.42 -8.42 1.25
C ARG A 82 10.94 -9.85 1.42
N GLN A 83 11.33 -10.53 2.49
CA GLN A 83 10.85 -11.89 2.77
C GLN A 83 9.47 -11.88 3.40
N GLY A 84 9.23 -10.96 4.35
CA GLY A 84 7.96 -10.81 5.04
C GLY A 84 6.79 -10.60 4.08
N ILE A 85 6.94 -9.72 3.09
CA ILE A 85 5.87 -9.45 2.14
C ILE A 85 5.53 -10.65 1.25
N LYS A 86 6.53 -11.45 0.85
CA LYS A 86 6.32 -12.67 0.08
C LYS A 86 5.58 -13.74 0.88
N ASN A 87 5.98 -13.90 2.14
CA ASN A 87 5.34 -14.84 3.04
C ASN A 87 3.90 -14.40 3.38
N TYR A 88 3.69 -13.10 3.57
CA TYR A 88 2.37 -12.51 3.89
C TYR A 88 1.37 -12.71 2.74
N SER A 89 1.76 -12.40 1.51
CA SER A 89 0.93 -12.56 0.30
C SER A 89 0.82 -14.00 -0.19
N ASN A 90 1.68 -14.90 0.29
CA ASN A 90 1.95 -16.18 -0.35
C ASN A 90 2.31 -16.01 -1.85
N TRP A 91 3.05 -14.93 -2.18
CA TRP A 91 3.38 -14.55 -3.56
C TRP A 91 4.91 -14.39 -3.73
N PRO A 92 5.55 -15.08 -4.70
CA PRO A 92 7.01 -15.17 -4.73
C PRO A 92 7.72 -13.96 -5.36
N THR A 93 6.99 -13.12 -6.10
CA THR A 93 7.56 -12.04 -6.92
C THR A 93 7.32 -10.63 -6.36
N ILE A 94 8.12 -9.68 -6.87
CA ILE A 94 8.06 -8.24 -6.61
C ILE A 94 8.11 -7.58 -7.99
N PRO A 95 7.33 -6.52 -8.27
CA PRO A 95 6.51 -5.73 -7.35
C PRO A 95 5.22 -6.41 -6.89
N GLN A 96 4.66 -5.94 -5.77
CA GLN A 96 3.33 -6.30 -5.26
C GLN A 96 2.52 -5.04 -4.96
N VAL A 97 1.24 -5.06 -5.31
CA VAL A 97 0.30 -3.95 -5.14
C VAL A 97 -0.81 -4.36 -4.19
N TYR A 98 -1.17 -3.45 -3.28
CA TYR A 98 -2.26 -3.60 -2.33
C TYR A 98 -3.20 -2.41 -2.44
N LEU A 99 -4.50 -2.70 -2.37
CA LEU A 99 -5.58 -1.73 -2.36
C LEU A 99 -6.39 -1.93 -1.07
N ASN A 100 -6.54 -0.90 -0.24
CA ASN A 100 -7.17 -0.97 1.09
C ASN A 100 -6.65 -2.12 1.99
N GLY A 101 -5.35 -2.44 1.88
CA GLY A 101 -4.73 -3.53 2.63
C GLY A 101 -5.03 -4.94 2.09
N GLU A 102 -5.80 -5.05 1.01
CA GLU A 102 -6.03 -6.30 0.29
C GLU A 102 -5.00 -6.47 -0.83
N PHE A 103 -4.52 -7.70 -1.01
CA PHE A 103 -3.55 -8.01 -2.04
C PHE A 103 -4.21 -8.00 -3.42
N LEU A 104 -3.75 -7.12 -4.31
CA LEU A 104 -4.24 -7.04 -5.68
C LEU A 104 -3.49 -8.03 -6.59
N GLY A 105 -2.16 -8.01 -6.53
CA GLY A 105 -1.32 -8.81 -7.41
C GLY A 105 0.07 -8.22 -7.67
N GLY A 106 0.78 -8.83 -8.63
CA GLY A 106 2.05 -8.34 -9.15
C GLY A 106 1.90 -7.46 -10.39
N CYS A 107 3.02 -7.22 -11.09
CA CYS A 107 3.06 -6.40 -12.30
C CYS A 107 2.12 -6.89 -13.41
N ASP A 108 2.10 -8.19 -13.70
CA ASP A 108 1.34 -8.75 -14.82
C ASP A 108 -0.18 -8.64 -14.57
N ILE A 109 -0.61 -8.89 -13.34
CA ILE A 109 -2.02 -8.75 -12.93
C ILE A 109 -2.42 -7.27 -13.03
N LEU A 110 -1.61 -6.35 -12.52
CA LEU A 110 -1.90 -4.92 -12.62
C LEU A 110 -1.99 -4.46 -14.08
N LEU A 111 -1.12 -4.97 -14.95
CA LEU A 111 -1.14 -4.67 -16.39
C LEU A 111 -2.42 -5.22 -17.05
N GLN A 112 -2.82 -6.45 -16.72
CA GLN A 112 -4.07 -7.02 -17.22
C GLN A 112 -5.28 -6.19 -16.77
N MET A 113 -5.34 -5.82 -15.48
CA MET A 113 -6.41 -5.00 -14.91
C MET A 113 -6.45 -3.60 -15.51
N HIS A 114 -5.30 -3.04 -15.89
CA HIS A 114 -5.22 -1.80 -16.64
C HIS A 114 -5.81 -1.96 -18.05
N GLN A 115 -5.50 -3.04 -18.75
CA GLN A 115 -5.93 -3.28 -20.13
C GLN A 115 -7.43 -3.60 -20.26
N ASN A 116 -8.00 -4.31 -19.29
CA ASN A 116 -9.41 -4.72 -19.32
C ASN A 116 -10.35 -3.75 -18.58
N GLY A 117 -9.81 -2.70 -17.95
CA GLY A 117 -10.58 -1.70 -17.21
C GLY A 117 -10.89 -2.04 -15.75
N ASP A 118 -10.57 -3.25 -15.27
CA ASP A 118 -10.87 -3.64 -13.88
C ASP A 118 -10.17 -2.74 -12.86
N LEU A 119 -8.95 -2.26 -13.18
CA LEU A 119 -8.21 -1.36 -12.30
C LEU A 119 -8.95 -0.04 -12.09
N VAL A 120 -9.70 0.43 -13.08
CA VAL A 120 -10.52 1.64 -12.96
C VAL A 120 -11.63 1.45 -11.93
N GLU A 121 -12.32 0.31 -11.98
CA GLU A 121 -13.39 -0.01 -11.04
C GLU A 121 -12.85 -0.22 -9.62
N GLU A 122 -11.68 -0.85 -9.45
CA GLU A 122 -11.03 -0.97 -8.15
C GLU A 122 -10.65 0.41 -7.57
N LEU A 123 -10.01 1.28 -8.36
CA LEU A 123 -9.67 2.62 -7.90
C LEU A 123 -10.91 3.45 -7.53
N LYS A 124 -12.00 3.30 -8.28
CA LYS A 124 -13.28 3.97 -8.01
C LYS A 124 -13.89 3.53 -6.68
N LYS A 125 -13.77 2.26 -6.29
CA LYS A 125 -14.18 1.77 -4.95
C LYS A 125 -13.41 2.46 -3.82
N LEU A 126 -12.16 2.87 -4.08
CA LEU A 126 -11.33 3.64 -3.15
C LEU A 126 -11.66 5.15 -3.15
N GLY A 127 -12.59 5.60 -3.99
CA GLY A 127 -12.86 7.03 -4.20
C GLY A 127 -11.79 7.72 -5.05
N ILE A 128 -10.90 6.97 -5.71
CA ILE A 128 -9.86 7.48 -6.59
C ILE A 128 -10.39 7.51 -8.02
N ARG A 129 -10.53 8.70 -8.59
CA ARG A 129 -10.97 8.86 -10.00
C ARG A 129 -9.78 8.65 -10.92
N SER A 130 -9.84 7.58 -11.72
CA SER A 130 -8.87 7.30 -12.79
C SER A 130 -8.89 8.41 -13.84
N ALA A 131 -7.71 8.92 -14.22
CA ALA A 131 -7.55 9.91 -15.30
C ALA A 131 -7.95 9.36 -16.69
N LEU A 132 -7.97 8.03 -16.86
CA LEU A 132 -8.32 7.39 -18.13
C LEU A 132 -9.84 7.36 -18.39
N LEU A 133 -10.67 7.48 -17.35
CA LEU A 133 -12.14 7.58 -17.50
C LEU A 133 -12.58 8.79 -18.33
N ASP A 134 -11.76 9.83 -18.35
CA ASP A 134 -12.03 11.05 -19.10
C ASP A 134 -11.64 10.90 -20.58
N ALA A 135 -10.80 9.92 -20.93
CA ALA A 135 -10.33 9.66 -22.30
C ALA A 135 -11.27 8.73 -23.10
N GLU A 136 -11.98 7.81 -22.45
CA GLU A 136 -12.86 6.85 -23.13
C GLU A 136 -14.20 7.47 -23.59
N LYS A 137 -14.65 8.56 -22.95
CA LYS A 137 -15.89 9.27 -23.34
C LYS A 137 -15.83 9.92 -24.73
N ASP A 138 -14.64 10.03 -25.32
CA ASP A 138 -14.45 10.54 -26.69
C ASP A 138 -14.55 9.45 -27.76
N GLN A 139 -14.33 8.17 -27.42
CA GLN A 139 -14.33 7.08 -28.42
C GLN A 139 -15.73 6.52 -28.72
N ASP A 140 -16.68 6.61 -27.79
CA ASP A 140 -18.06 6.12 -27.97
C ASP A 140 -18.96 7.12 -28.75
N LYS A 141 -18.41 8.28 -29.13
CA LYS A 141 -19.14 9.39 -29.77
C LYS A 141 -18.86 9.55 -31.27
N LYS A 142 -18.18 8.59 -31.90
CA LYS A 142 -17.83 8.64 -33.32
C LYS A 142 -18.44 7.52 -34.14
#